data_AF-A0A8A1MG05-F1
#
_entry.id   AF-A0A8A1MG05-F1
#
_cell.length_a   1.000
_cell.length_b   1.000
_cell.length_c   1.000
_cell.angle_alpha   90.00
_cell.angle_beta   90.00
_cell.angle_gamma   90.00
#
_symmetry.space_group_name_H-M   'P 1'
#
loop_
_entity.id
_entity.type
_entity.pdbx_description
1 polymer ?
#
loop_
_entity_poly.entity_id
_entity_poly.type
_entity_poly.pdbx_seq_one_letter_code
_entity_poly.pdbx_strand_id
1 'polypeptide(L)'
;MNSLQELAQKILNPAGVRILYGFFGAGATDSAGFNYIQGNLKAGEAVCLSGEVEDVLNVYKKKGRGVKPQQRVMDYGYTKLETGFGNCKEKGYNTCAGLRNGAKARDKGDVRRVFGWTSRVGDGKRVGQLLDKAYVDGIIYGFAVTRYYDHEDSRAAARDITQRVQKSDDRYMATGADKPW
;
A
#
# COMPACT_ATOMS: atom_id res chain seq x y z
N MET A 1 13.14 27.52 2.20
CA MET A 1 12.20 26.59 1.54
C MET A 1 12.13 25.35 2.39
N ASN A 2 10.92 24.91 2.77
CA ASN A 2 10.75 23.68 3.56
C ASN A 2 10.83 22.46 2.64
N SER A 3 11.36 21.34 3.14
CA SER A 3 11.33 20.08 2.40
C SER A 3 9.90 19.52 2.29
N LEU A 4 9.64 18.62 1.33
CA LEU A 4 8.34 17.94 1.23
C LEU A 4 7.98 17.21 2.52
N GLN A 5 8.96 16.58 3.18
CA GLN A 5 8.77 15.89 4.46
C GLN A 5 8.28 16.86 5.55
N GLU A 6 8.93 18.02 5.69
CA GLU A 6 8.53 19.04 6.67
C GLU A 6 7.13 19.59 6.40
N LEU A 7 6.80 19.83 5.12
CA LEU A 7 5.46 20.28 4.74
C LEU A 7 4.41 19.22 5.05
N ALA A 8 4.67 17.95 4.71
CA ALA A 8 3.78 16.85 5.01
C ALA A 8 3.53 16.73 6.51
N GLN A 9 4.58 16.79 7.33
CA GLN A 9 4.45 16.77 8.79
C GLN A 9 3.64 17.95 9.32
N LYS A 10 3.95 19.17 8.85
CA LYS A 10 3.26 20.39 9.29
C LYS A 10 1.76 20.35 8.98
N ILE A 11 1.38 19.76 7.85
CA ILE A 11 -0.01 19.77 7.38
C ILE A 11 -0.79 18.55 7.89
N LEU A 12 -0.20 17.35 7.83
CA LEU A 12 -0.90 16.09 8.04
C LEU A 12 -0.89 15.63 9.51
N ASN A 13 0.19 15.88 10.26
CA ASN A 13 0.28 15.44 11.65
C ASN A 13 -0.81 16.05 12.54
N PRO A 14 -1.14 17.36 12.46
CA PRO A 14 -2.22 17.94 13.25
C PRO A 14 -3.60 17.33 12.97
N ALA A 15 -3.82 16.83 11.74
CA ALA A 15 -5.04 16.14 11.34
C ALA A 15 -5.03 14.65 11.71
N GLY A 16 -3.97 14.15 12.37
CA GLY A 16 -3.82 12.73 12.71
C GLY A 16 -3.51 11.83 11.51
N VAL A 17 -3.21 12.40 10.34
CA VAL A 17 -2.92 11.65 9.11
C VAL A 17 -1.46 11.21 9.11
N ARG A 18 -1.22 9.93 8.83
CA ARG A 18 0.13 9.34 8.73
C ARG A 18 0.66 9.44 7.31
N ILE A 19 1.99 9.53 7.17
CA ILE A 19 2.64 9.84 5.90
C ILE A 19 3.31 8.59 5.32
N LEU A 20 2.96 8.25 4.08
CA LEU A 20 3.56 7.14 3.34
C LEU A 20 4.29 7.68 2.10
N TYR A 21 5.61 7.46 2.02
CA TYR A 21 6.43 7.87 0.88
C TYR A 21 6.58 6.71 -0.10
N GLY A 22 6.00 6.82 -1.29
CA GLY A 22 6.12 5.83 -2.35
C GLY A 22 7.35 6.07 -3.22
N PHE A 23 8.15 5.03 -3.44
CA PHE A 23 9.26 5.05 -4.39
C PHE A 23 9.06 3.94 -5.43
N PHE A 24 8.50 4.32 -6.58
CA PHE A 24 8.09 3.40 -7.63
C PHE A 24 8.85 3.68 -8.93
N GLY A 25 9.10 2.62 -9.71
CA GLY A 25 9.76 2.70 -11.01
C GLY A 25 11.29 2.67 -10.96
N ALA A 26 11.89 2.61 -12.15
CA ALA A 26 13.33 2.51 -12.31
C ALA A 26 14.07 3.71 -11.70
N GLY A 27 15.11 3.45 -10.91
CA GLY A 27 15.94 4.47 -10.28
C GLY A 27 15.33 5.18 -9.07
N ALA A 28 14.05 4.94 -8.73
CA ALA A 28 13.41 5.61 -7.59
C ALA A 28 14.16 5.36 -6.27
N THR A 29 14.65 4.14 -6.07
CA THR A 29 15.41 3.72 -4.88
C THR A 29 16.90 4.05 -4.94
N ASP A 30 17.38 4.61 -6.05
CA ASP A 30 18.74 5.12 -6.20
C ASP A 30 18.76 6.66 -6.11
N SER A 31 17.59 7.28 -5.93
CA SER A 31 17.42 8.72 -5.88
C SER A 31 17.94 9.32 -4.57
N ALA A 32 18.33 10.60 -4.63
CA ALA A 32 18.66 11.39 -3.44
C ALA A 32 17.49 11.45 -2.44
N GLY A 33 16.24 11.48 -2.94
CA GLY A 33 15.04 11.49 -2.10
C GLY A 33 14.89 10.20 -1.28
N PHE A 34 15.10 9.03 -1.89
CA PHE A 34 15.04 7.76 -1.17
C PHE A 34 16.16 7.66 -0.13
N ASN A 35 17.40 8.01 -0.52
CA ASN A 35 18.56 8.02 0.37
C ASN A 35 18.37 8.94 1.58
N TYR A 36 17.76 10.11 1.37
CA TYR A 36 17.42 11.02 2.45
C TYR A 36 16.31 10.46 3.35
N ILE A 37 15.16 10.07 2.78
CA ILE A 37 13.99 9.63 3.55
C ILE A 37 14.31 8.40 4.38
N GLN A 38 14.98 7.39 3.82
CA GLN A 38 15.27 6.15 4.57
C GLN A 38 16.07 6.37 5.86
N GLY A 39 16.89 7.43 5.93
CA GLY A 39 17.66 7.80 7.12
C GLY A 39 16.97 8.79 8.05
N ASN A 40 15.86 9.40 7.62
CA ASN A 40 15.24 10.54 8.29
C ASN A 40 13.75 10.36 8.61
N LEU A 41 13.19 9.16 8.41
CA LEU A 41 11.80 8.85 8.78
C LEU A 41 11.52 9.20 10.25
N LYS A 42 10.43 9.90 10.49
CA LYS A 42 9.91 10.24 11.81
C LYS A 42 8.81 9.26 12.25
N ALA A 43 8.38 9.40 13.50
CA ALA A 43 7.21 8.69 13.99
C ALA A 43 5.99 9.05 13.13
N GLY A 44 5.21 8.05 12.73
CA GLY A 44 4.08 8.27 11.83
C GLY A 44 4.47 8.42 10.36
N GLU A 45 5.70 8.08 9.98
CA GLU A 45 6.14 8.00 8.58
C GLU A 45 6.59 6.58 8.17
N ALA A 46 6.36 6.22 6.91
CA ALA A 46 6.78 4.95 6.33
C ALA A 46 7.18 5.08 4.86
N VAL A 47 7.83 4.04 4.32
CA VAL A 47 8.18 3.93 2.90
C VAL A 47 7.34 2.82 2.28
N CYS A 48 6.78 3.07 1.09
CA CYS A 48 6.16 2.05 0.25
C CYS A 48 7.05 1.74 -0.95
N LEU A 49 7.24 0.44 -1.21
CA LEU A 49 7.85 -0.06 -2.43
C LEU A 49 6.87 -0.97 -3.17
N SER A 50 6.80 -0.80 -4.49
CA SER A 50 5.87 -1.53 -5.36
C SER A 50 6.55 -2.72 -6.03
N GLY A 51 5.94 -3.90 -6.01
CA GLY A 51 6.43 -5.04 -6.80
C GLY A 51 6.10 -6.41 -6.21
N GLU A 52 6.76 -7.44 -6.71
CA GLU A 52 6.73 -8.77 -6.11
C GLU A 52 7.46 -8.79 -4.76
N VAL A 53 7.03 -9.66 -3.85
CA VAL A 53 7.48 -9.63 -2.45
C VAL A 53 9.00 -9.84 -2.33
N GLU A 54 9.56 -10.75 -3.12
CA GLU A 54 11.00 -11.06 -3.07
C GLU A 54 11.83 -9.86 -3.52
N ASP A 55 11.39 -9.17 -4.58
CA ASP A 55 12.05 -7.97 -5.10
C ASP A 55 11.98 -6.84 -4.08
N VAL A 56 10.80 -6.59 -3.50
CA VAL A 56 10.60 -5.56 -2.48
C VAL A 56 11.47 -5.81 -1.25
N LEU A 57 11.50 -7.05 -0.74
CA LEU A 57 12.33 -7.41 0.41
C LEU A 57 13.83 -7.30 0.09
N ASN A 58 14.24 -7.69 -1.12
CA ASN A 58 15.61 -7.54 -1.59
C ASN A 58 16.03 -6.05 -1.68
N VAL A 59 15.13 -5.16 -2.12
CA VAL A 59 15.38 -3.71 -2.11
C VAL A 59 15.50 -3.18 -0.69
N TYR A 60 14.60 -3.53 0.23
CA TYR A 60 14.74 -3.12 1.63
C TYR A 60 16.06 -3.61 2.25
N LYS A 61 16.48 -4.84 1.93
CA LYS A 61 17.73 -5.42 2.42
C LYS A 61 18.97 -4.72 1.86
N LYS A 62 18.98 -4.37 0.57
CA LYS A 62 20.17 -3.85 -0.12
C LYS A 62 20.26 -2.33 -0.12
N LYS A 63 19.16 -1.66 -0.41
CA LYS A 63 19.10 -0.21 -0.62
C LYS A 63 18.40 0.50 0.54
N GLY A 64 17.36 -0.08 1.11
CA GLY A 64 16.51 0.54 2.15
C GLY A 64 16.90 0.21 3.59
N ARG A 65 18.20 0.03 3.89
CA ARG A 65 18.67 -0.44 5.21
C ARG A 65 18.30 0.51 6.36
N GLY A 66 18.08 1.80 6.07
CA GLY A 66 17.60 2.77 7.06
C GLY A 66 16.12 2.61 7.44
N VAL A 67 15.31 1.96 6.59
CA VAL A 67 13.89 1.75 6.85
C VAL A 67 13.71 0.56 7.81
N LYS A 68 13.27 0.85 9.03
CA LYS A 68 12.96 -0.16 10.05
C LYS A 68 11.79 -1.03 9.60
N PRO A 69 11.74 -2.33 9.95
CA PRO A 69 10.67 -3.23 9.53
C PRO A 69 9.24 -2.69 9.80
N GLN A 70 9.05 -1.99 10.92
CA GLN A 70 7.78 -1.37 11.30
C GLN A 70 7.34 -0.25 10.34
N GLN A 71 8.25 0.32 9.56
CA GLN A 71 8.01 1.43 8.62
C GLN A 71 8.13 0.98 7.16
N ARG A 72 8.23 -0.33 6.90
CA ARG A 72 8.26 -0.91 5.55
C ARG A 72 6.85 -1.23 5.11
N VAL A 73 6.46 -0.70 3.97
CA VAL A 73 5.18 -0.99 3.33
C VAL A 73 5.46 -1.54 1.94
N MET A 74 4.60 -2.45 1.53
CA MET A 74 4.60 -3.01 0.20
C MET A 74 3.27 -2.70 -0.47
N ASP A 75 3.32 -2.40 -1.77
CA ASP A 75 2.13 -2.49 -2.60
C ASP A 75 2.39 -3.29 -3.87
N TYR A 76 1.32 -3.75 -4.51
CA TYR A 76 1.41 -4.37 -5.81
C TYR A 76 0.10 -4.28 -6.57
N GLY A 77 0.19 -4.12 -7.88
CA GLY A 77 -0.97 -4.00 -8.74
C GLY A 77 -0.71 -3.20 -10.00
N TYR A 78 -1.81 -2.79 -10.62
CA TYR A 78 -1.84 -2.12 -11.92
C TYR A 78 -2.92 -1.04 -11.91
N THR A 79 -2.79 -0.06 -12.81
CA THR A 79 -3.81 0.99 -13.01
C THR A 79 -5.20 0.42 -13.33
N LYS A 80 -5.24 -0.78 -13.92
CA LYS A 80 -6.42 -1.62 -14.11
C LYS A 80 -6.25 -2.90 -13.31
N LEU A 81 -6.98 -3.07 -12.21
CA LEU A 81 -6.80 -4.19 -11.28
C LEU A 81 -6.96 -5.57 -11.94
N GLU A 82 -7.76 -5.68 -13.01
CA GLU A 82 -7.92 -6.92 -13.77
C GLU A 82 -6.65 -7.36 -14.51
N THR A 83 -5.76 -6.42 -14.84
CA THR A 83 -4.50 -6.71 -15.51
C THR A 83 -3.60 -7.50 -14.57
N GLY A 84 -3.23 -8.71 -14.97
CA GLY A 84 -2.33 -9.55 -14.18
C GLY A 84 -2.92 -10.03 -12.84
N PHE A 85 -4.22 -9.89 -12.59
CA PHE A 85 -4.80 -10.17 -11.27
C PHE A 85 -4.57 -11.60 -10.76
N GLY A 86 -4.71 -12.58 -11.66
CA GLY A 86 -4.69 -14.00 -11.34
C GLY A 86 -5.95 -14.49 -10.60
N ASN A 87 -5.83 -15.59 -9.88
CA ASN A 87 -6.91 -16.21 -9.11
C ASN A 87 -6.56 -16.43 -7.63
N CYS A 88 -5.38 -15.93 -7.21
CA CYS A 88 -4.84 -16.01 -5.85
C CYS A 88 -4.37 -17.41 -5.44
N LYS A 89 -4.21 -18.35 -6.37
CA LYS A 89 -3.65 -19.69 -6.11
C LYS A 89 -2.27 -19.89 -6.71
N GLU A 90 -1.85 -18.99 -7.59
CA GLU A 90 -0.53 -18.98 -8.22
C GLU A 90 0.58 -18.86 -7.17
N LYS A 91 1.82 -19.20 -7.55
CA LYS A 91 2.96 -19.06 -6.64
C LYS A 91 3.37 -17.60 -6.43
N GLY A 92 3.20 -16.73 -7.43
CA GLY A 92 3.57 -15.31 -7.45
C GLY A 92 3.29 -14.71 -8.83
N TYR A 93 3.82 -13.52 -9.14
CA TYR A 93 3.75 -12.79 -10.43
C TYR A 93 2.37 -12.28 -10.87
N ASN A 94 1.31 -12.74 -10.20
CA ASN A 94 -0.03 -12.19 -10.33
C ASN A 94 -0.33 -11.33 -9.12
N THR A 95 -1.04 -10.21 -9.33
CA THR A 95 -1.33 -9.23 -8.27
C THR A 95 -1.87 -9.88 -7.00
N CYS A 96 -2.86 -10.77 -7.12
CA CYS A 96 -3.43 -11.40 -5.93
C CYS A 96 -2.45 -12.35 -5.23
N ALA A 97 -1.67 -13.14 -5.98
CA ALA A 97 -0.70 -14.08 -5.41
C ALA A 97 0.51 -13.36 -4.79
N GLY A 98 1.03 -12.32 -5.46
CA GLY A 98 2.11 -11.47 -4.96
C GLY A 98 1.73 -10.76 -3.67
N LEU A 99 0.53 -10.17 -3.61
CA LEU A 99 -0.01 -9.55 -2.39
C LEU A 99 -0.24 -10.57 -1.27
N ARG A 100 -0.74 -11.77 -1.58
CA ARG A 100 -0.85 -12.87 -0.60
C ARG A 100 0.50 -13.26 -0.02
N ASN A 101 1.56 -13.28 -0.83
CA ASN A 101 2.91 -13.55 -0.34
C ASN A 101 3.46 -12.36 0.46
N GLY A 102 3.13 -11.13 0.07
CA GLY A 102 3.37 -9.93 0.86
C GLY A 102 2.73 -10.01 2.25
N ALA A 103 1.48 -10.47 2.34
CA ALA A 103 0.78 -10.69 3.62
C ALA A 103 1.54 -11.69 4.50
N LYS A 104 2.06 -12.79 3.93
CA LYS A 104 2.91 -13.72 4.68
C LYS A 104 4.21 -13.08 5.17
N ALA A 105 4.81 -12.19 4.37
CA ALA A 105 6.01 -11.43 4.78
C ALA A 105 5.67 -10.44 5.91
N ARG A 106 4.50 -9.81 5.87
CA ARG A 106 4.00 -8.99 6.97
C ARG A 106 3.84 -9.79 8.25
N ASP A 107 3.26 -10.97 8.18
CA ASP A 107 3.02 -11.82 9.35
C ASP A 107 4.34 -12.33 9.98
N LYS A 108 5.43 -12.38 9.18
CA LYS A 108 6.80 -12.62 9.64
C LYS A 108 7.51 -11.38 10.21
N GLY A 109 6.91 -10.20 10.04
CA GLY A 109 7.48 -8.92 10.47
C GLY A 109 8.47 -8.30 9.48
N ASP A 110 8.56 -8.79 8.24
CA ASP A 110 9.49 -8.27 7.23
C ASP A 110 9.01 -6.94 6.63
N VAL A 111 7.69 -6.76 6.56
CA VAL A 111 6.99 -5.52 6.24
C VAL A 111 5.87 -5.29 7.26
N ARG A 112 5.40 -4.05 7.38
CA ARG A 112 4.34 -3.69 8.31
C ARG A 112 2.94 -3.76 7.69
N ARG A 113 2.79 -3.34 6.43
CA ARG A 113 1.51 -3.31 5.71
C ARG A 113 1.67 -3.65 4.24
N VAL A 114 0.59 -4.17 3.67
CA VAL A 114 0.48 -4.60 2.28
C VAL A 114 -0.77 -4.01 1.64
N PHE A 115 -0.61 -3.31 0.51
CA PHE A 115 -1.71 -2.65 -0.20
C PHE A 115 -1.85 -3.14 -1.64
N GLY A 116 -3.09 -3.31 -2.11
CA GLY A 116 -3.38 -3.57 -3.53
C GLY A 116 -3.82 -2.31 -4.28
N TRP A 117 -3.55 -2.21 -5.59
CA TRP A 117 -4.02 -1.07 -6.39
C TRP A 117 -4.23 -1.40 -7.88
N THR A 118 -5.03 -0.64 -8.63
CA THR A 118 -6.05 0.32 -8.19
C THR A 118 -7.43 -0.30 -8.40
N SER A 119 -8.24 -0.39 -7.34
CA SER A 119 -9.63 -0.82 -7.44
C SER A 119 -10.52 0.30 -8.02
N ARG A 120 -11.34 -0.05 -9.00
CA ARG A 120 -12.28 0.87 -9.67
C ARG A 120 -13.71 0.39 -9.49
N VAL A 121 -14.66 1.18 -9.97
CA VAL A 121 -16.06 0.75 -10.07
C VAL A 121 -16.14 -0.57 -10.85
N GLY A 122 -16.86 -1.55 -10.30
CA GLY A 122 -17.00 -2.89 -10.89
C GLY A 122 -15.95 -3.92 -10.45
N ASP A 123 -14.97 -3.54 -9.63
CA ASP A 123 -13.94 -4.47 -9.14
C ASP A 123 -14.33 -5.23 -7.86
N GLY A 124 -15.56 -5.10 -7.35
CA GLY A 124 -16.00 -5.73 -6.08
C GLY A 124 -15.62 -7.21 -5.89
N LYS A 125 -15.67 -8.03 -6.95
CA LYS A 125 -15.19 -9.43 -6.89
C LYS A 125 -13.69 -9.53 -6.59
N ARG A 126 -12.87 -8.71 -7.25
CA ARG A 126 -11.42 -8.64 -7.03
C ARG A 126 -11.09 -8.02 -5.68
N VAL A 127 -11.83 -7.00 -5.25
CA VAL A 127 -11.75 -6.44 -3.89
C VAL A 127 -11.96 -7.54 -2.84
N GLY A 128 -13.00 -8.36 -2.99
CA GLY A 128 -13.22 -9.54 -2.15
C GLY A 128 -12.01 -10.47 -2.16
N GLN A 129 -11.49 -10.83 -3.34
CA GLN A 129 -10.30 -11.68 -3.43
C GLN A 129 -9.05 -11.06 -2.75
N LEU A 130 -8.84 -9.75 -2.86
CA LEU A 130 -7.72 -9.08 -2.19
C LEU A 130 -7.85 -9.13 -0.66
N LEU A 131 -9.05 -8.85 -0.13
CA LEU A 131 -9.30 -8.87 1.31
C LEU A 131 -9.30 -10.31 1.86
N ASP A 132 -10.00 -11.22 1.21
CA ASP A 132 -10.28 -12.55 1.77
C ASP A 132 -9.20 -13.59 1.47
N LYS A 133 -8.46 -13.43 0.36
CA LYS A 133 -7.49 -14.43 -0.11
C LYS A 133 -6.07 -13.91 -0.13
N ALA A 134 -5.87 -12.65 -0.49
CA ALA A 134 -4.56 -12.02 -0.42
C ALA A 134 -4.26 -11.40 0.95
N TYR A 135 -5.28 -11.24 1.80
CA TYR A 135 -5.13 -10.69 3.15
C TYR A 135 -4.43 -9.33 3.18
N VAL A 136 -4.72 -8.45 2.22
CA VAL A 136 -4.18 -7.08 2.22
C VAL A 136 -4.69 -6.29 3.42
N ASP A 137 -3.91 -5.31 3.85
CA ASP A 137 -4.28 -4.36 4.91
C ASP A 137 -5.12 -3.19 4.36
N GLY A 138 -5.00 -2.91 3.07
CA GLY A 138 -5.78 -1.87 2.40
C GLY A 138 -5.72 -1.95 0.89
N ILE A 139 -6.55 -1.14 0.24
CA ILE A 139 -6.69 -1.11 -1.21
C ILE A 139 -6.74 0.36 -1.64
N ILE A 140 -5.87 0.75 -2.57
CA ILE A 140 -5.94 2.05 -3.23
C ILE A 140 -7.07 1.98 -4.25
N TYR A 141 -7.99 2.93 -4.19
CA TYR A 141 -9.19 2.96 -5.03
C TYR A 141 -9.37 4.31 -5.73
N GLY A 142 -10.24 4.32 -6.74
CA GLY A 142 -10.65 5.54 -7.44
C GLY A 142 -10.33 5.41 -8.92
N PHE A 143 -9.68 6.42 -9.49
CA PHE A 143 -9.39 6.46 -10.91
C PHE A 143 -8.03 5.85 -11.26
N ALA A 144 -7.91 5.32 -12.48
CA ALA A 144 -6.70 4.65 -12.96
C ALA A 144 -5.52 5.60 -13.25
N VAL A 145 -5.78 6.75 -13.89
CA VAL A 145 -4.74 7.62 -14.48
C VAL A 145 -4.95 9.10 -14.19
N THR A 146 -5.99 9.45 -13.40
CA THR A 146 -6.24 10.84 -12.99
C THR A 146 -6.13 10.97 -11.49
N ARG A 147 -5.88 12.20 -11.03
CA ARG A 147 -5.85 12.53 -9.61
C ARG A 147 -7.17 12.14 -8.94
N TYR A 148 -7.09 11.80 -7.65
CA TYR A 148 -8.29 11.57 -6.86
C TYR A 148 -9.11 12.85 -6.73
N TYR A 149 -10.43 12.72 -6.88
CA TYR A 149 -11.41 13.73 -6.48
C TYR A 149 -12.71 13.01 -6.11
N ASP A 150 -13.55 13.67 -5.33
CA ASP A 150 -14.85 13.13 -4.95
C ASP A 150 -15.76 13.03 -6.18
N HIS A 151 -16.18 11.82 -6.50
CA HIS A 151 -16.97 11.46 -7.68
C HIS A 151 -17.80 10.22 -7.39
N GLU A 152 -18.88 10.01 -8.12
CA GLU A 152 -19.73 8.83 -7.94
C GLU A 152 -18.97 7.51 -8.11
N ASP A 153 -18.04 7.44 -9.07
CA ASP A 153 -17.19 6.28 -9.30
C ASP A 153 -16.18 6.05 -8.17
N SER A 154 -15.56 7.12 -7.66
CA SER A 154 -14.66 7.02 -6.49
C SER A 154 -15.43 6.48 -5.28
N ARG A 155 -16.64 7.00 -5.04
CA ARG A 155 -17.52 6.51 -3.97
C ARG A 155 -17.97 5.07 -4.22
N ALA A 156 -18.25 4.67 -5.45
CA ALA A 156 -18.60 3.31 -5.81
C ALA A 156 -17.45 2.33 -5.53
N ALA A 157 -16.24 2.65 -5.96
CA ALA A 157 -15.05 1.86 -5.68
C ALA A 157 -14.77 1.77 -4.16
N ALA A 158 -14.95 2.87 -3.42
CA ALA A 158 -14.85 2.85 -1.95
C ALA A 158 -15.89 1.92 -1.32
N ARG A 159 -17.14 1.95 -1.80
CA ARG A 159 -18.24 1.13 -1.27
C ARG A 159 -17.96 -0.36 -1.39
N ASP A 160 -17.34 -0.81 -2.48
CA ASP A 160 -16.97 -2.22 -2.64
C ASP A 160 -16.05 -2.69 -1.49
N ILE A 161 -15.12 -1.84 -1.06
CA ILE A 161 -14.20 -2.11 0.05
C ILE A 161 -14.96 -2.07 1.38
N THR A 162 -15.66 -0.95 1.67
CA THR A 162 -16.30 -0.77 2.98
C THR A 162 -17.40 -1.79 3.23
N GLN A 163 -18.19 -2.15 2.21
CA GLN A 163 -19.23 -3.18 2.35
C GLN A 163 -18.64 -4.57 2.53
N ARG A 164 -17.50 -4.88 1.89
CA ARG A 164 -16.83 -6.17 2.12
C ARG A 164 -16.31 -6.28 3.54
N VAL A 165 -15.67 -5.22 4.04
CA VAL A 165 -15.17 -5.14 5.43
C VAL A 165 -16.31 -5.21 6.44
N GLN A 166 -17.42 -4.50 6.21
CA GLN A 166 -18.59 -4.55 7.10
C GLN A 166 -19.21 -5.95 7.22
N LYS A 167 -19.05 -6.80 6.20
CA LYS A 167 -19.55 -8.19 6.18
C LYS A 167 -18.51 -9.21 6.69
N SER A 168 -17.34 -8.76 7.14
CA SER A 168 -16.29 -9.63 7.65
C SER A 168 -16.32 -9.64 9.18
N ASP A 169 -16.08 -10.82 9.76
CA ASP A 169 -16.07 -11.02 11.22
C ASP A 169 -14.71 -10.67 11.85
N ASP A 170 -13.67 -10.52 11.02
CA ASP A 170 -12.27 -10.40 11.43
C ASP A 170 -11.60 -9.10 10.96
N ARG A 171 -12.35 -8.19 10.32
CA ARG A 171 -11.84 -6.93 9.79
C ARG A 171 -12.71 -5.75 10.20
N TYR A 172 -12.09 -4.58 10.27
CA TYR A 172 -12.76 -3.31 10.46
C TYR A 172 -12.04 -2.22 9.66
N MET A 173 -12.73 -1.11 9.43
CA MET A 173 -12.14 0.06 8.79
C MET A 173 -11.22 0.77 9.78
N ALA A 174 -9.94 0.92 9.42
CA ALA A 174 -8.98 1.60 10.26
C ALA A 174 -9.40 3.06 10.57
N THR A 175 -9.07 3.49 11.78
CA THR A 175 -9.36 4.80 12.35
C THR A 175 -8.06 5.55 12.65
N GLY A 176 -8.15 6.81 13.09
CA GLY A 176 -6.96 7.57 13.54
C GLY A 176 -6.26 6.99 14.78
N ALA A 177 -6.92 6.09 15.52
CA ALA A 177 -6.33 5.39 16.66
C ALA A 177 -5.41 4.24 16.21
N ASP A 178 -5.66 3.69 15.02
CA ASP A 178 -4.88 2.59 14.47
C ASP A 178 -3.54 3.12 13.97
N LYS A 179 -2.45 2.55 14.48
CA LYS A 179 -1.10 2.89 14.03
C LYS A 179 -0.76 2.05 12.81
N PRO A 180 -0.80 2.61 11.59
CA PRO A 180 -0.52 1.83 10.39
C PRO A 180 0.94 1.36 10.38
N TRP A 181 1.83 2.13 11.01
CA TRP A 181 3.24 1.84 11.32
C TRP A 181 3.65 2.49 12.65
#